data_AF-A0A3E0DLZ9-F1
#
_entry.id   AF-A0A3E0DLZ9-F1
#
_cell.length_a   1.000
_cell.length_b   1.000
_cell.length_c   1.000
_cell.angle_alpha   90.00
_cell.angle_beta   90.00
_cell.angle_gamma   90.00
#
_symmetry.space_group_name_H-M   'P 1'
#
loop_
_entity.id
_entity.type
_entity.pdbx_description
1 polymer ?
#
loop_
_entity_poly.entity_id
_entity_poly.type
_entity_poly.pdbx_seq_one_letter_code
_entity_poly.pdbx_strand_id
1 'polypeptide(L)'
;MLQVATTSNTNIHSFEQLKGKRVSVGPPGSNAAVLATRLLQEYGVFSDITPRFLSYTEGVKALINGQVDATVVLAGAPTSSLIDLDSQTQMSLLSAAPDKLESLIEKYPFYQAYSLPANTYPDQTKPVTMINDPAILFTRGKEDQSSIYQITKTVFSHLTALGQIHPQAKAISLTTAEHTPIALHPGAQQYFDQINTK
;
A
#
# COMPACT_ATOMS: atom_id res chain seq x y z
N MET A 1 -1.57 0.38 1.54
CA MET A 1 -1.78 1.80 1.18
C MET A 1 -0.52 2.38 0.54
N LEU A 2 -0.67 3.13 -0.56
CA LEU A 2 0.42 3.73 -1.31
C LEU A 2 0.76 5.10 -0.71
N GLN A 3 1.87 5.15 0.01
CA GLN A 3 2.36 6.38 0.65
C GLN A 3 3.41 7.02 -0.27
N VAL A 4 3.22 8.28 -0.64
CA VAL A 4 4.15 9.03 -1.49
C VAL A 4 4.80 10.12 -0.66
N ALA A 5 6.07 9.92 -0.33
CA ALA A 5 6.83 10.79 0.54
C ALA A 5 7.75 11.71 -0.24
N THR A 6 7.82 12.96 0.22
CA THR A 6 8.77 13.99 -0.17
C THR A 6 9.43 14.53 1.09
N THR A 7 10.30 15.53 0.94
CA THR A 7 10.89 16.26 2.08
C THR A 7 10.68 17.75 1.89
N SER A 8 10.72 18.53 2.97
CA SER A 8 10.62 19.99 2.91
C SER A 8 11.63 20.61 1.92
N ASN A 9 12.83 20.04 1.81
CA ASN A 9 13.88 20.48 0.89
C ASN A 9 13.49 20.43 -0.59
N THR A 10 12.55 19.56 -0.96
CA THR A 10 12.09 19.41 -2.35
C THR A 10 11.05 20.47 -2.74
N ASN A 11 10.39 21.11 -1.76
CA ASN A 11 9.24 22.00 -1.96
C ASN A 11 8.10 21.37 -2.79
N ILE A 12 7.92 20.05 -2.69
CA ILE A 12 6.85 19.30 -3.38
C ILE A 12 5.75 18.97 -2.36
N HIS A 13 4.55 19.49 -2.63
CA HIS A 13 3.36 19.38 -1.78
C HIS A 13 2.13 18.84 -2.52
N SER A 14 2.21 18.65 -3.84
CA SER A 14 1.15 18.02 -4.63
C SER A 14 1.71 17.04 -5.67
N PHE A 15 0.85 16.15 -6.17
CA PHE A 15 1.21 15.20 -7.21
C PHE A 15 1.56 15.87 -8.55
N GLU A 16 0.92 16.99 -8.89
CA GLU A 16 1.18 17.77 -10.09
C GLU A 16 2.61 18.34 -10.14
N GLN A 17 3.18 18.65 -8.96
CA GLN A 17 4.54 19.16 -8.82
C GLN A 17 5.62 18.08 -9.06
N LEU A 18 5.23 16.82 -9.24
CA LEU A 18 6.14 15.74 -9.62
C LEU A 18 6.58 15.81 -11.10
N LYS A 19 5.96 16.67 -11.92
CA LYS A 19 6.42 16.89 -13.30
C LYS A 19 7.89 17.32 -13.35
N GLY A 20 8.68 16.66 -14.18
CA GLY A 20 10.12 16.88 -14.31
C GLY A 20 10.95 16.37 -13.14
N LYS A 21 10.35 15.68 -12.16
CA LYS A 21 11.03 15.21 -10.95
C LYS A 21 11.50 13.76 -11.09
N ARG A 22 12.47 13.38 -10.26
CA ARG A 22 12.96 12.01 -10.12
C ARG A 22 12.13 11.33 -9.03
N VAL A 23 11.43 10.27 -9.38
CA VAL A 23 10.51 9.59 -8.46
C VAL A 23 10.91 8.14 -8.30
N SER A 24 11.17 7.71 -7.07
CA SER A 24 11.30 6.29 -6.75
C SER A 24 9.90 5.66 -6.72
N VAL A 25 9.59 4.83 -7.72
CA VAL A 25 8.25 4.25 -7.92
C VAL A 25 8.10 2.86 -7.27
N GLY A 26 9.13 2.36 -6.61
CA GLY A 26 9.18 1.02 -6.02
C GLY A 26 9.96 0.00 -6.85
N PRO A 27 10.15 -1.24 -6.34
CA PRO A 27 11.00 -2.24 -7.00
C PRO A 27 10.50 -2.61 -8.40
N PRO A 28 11.41 -3.00 -9.33
CA PRO A 28 11.02 -3.52 -10.64
C PRO A 28 10.04 -4.70 -10.51
N GLY A 29 8.97 -4.70 -11.32
CA GLY A 29 7.96 -5.77 -11.33
C GLY A 29 7.08 -5.85 -10.09
N SER A 30 7.20 -4.92 -9.14
CA SER A 30 6.39 -4.92 -7.93
C SER A 30 4.99 -4.32 -8.14
N ASN A 31 4.05 -4.73 -7.29
CA ASN A 31 2.73 -4.10 -7.24
C ASN A 31 2.81 -2.60 -6.87
N ALA A 32 3.82 -2.20 -6.08
CA ALA A 32 4.07 -0.80 -5.77
C ALA A 32 4.34 0.02 -7.04
N ALA A 33 5.18 -0.48 -7.94
CA ALA A 33 5.47 0.18 -9.21
C ALA A 33 4.24 0.27 -10.12
N VAL A 34 3.42 -0.78 -10.16
CA VAL A 34 2.15 -0.77 -10.91
C VAL A 34 1.19 0.28 -10.37
N LEU A 35 0.94 0.26 -9.06
CA LEU A 35 0.01 1.18 -8.41
C LEU A 35 0.49 2.63 -8.46
N ALA A 36 1.79 2.87 -8.23
CA ALA A 36 2.40 4.19 -8.38
C ALA A 36 2.25 4.72 -9.81
N THR A 37 2.54 3.89 -10.81
CA THR A 37 2.40 4.27 -12.23
C THR A 37 0.97 4.65 -12.54
N ARG A 38 -0.01 3.82 -12.15
CA ARG A 38 -1.44 4.10 -12.36
C ARG A 38 -1.86 5.41 -11.70
N LEU A 39 -1.51 5.62 -10.44
CA LEU A 39 -1.84 6.87 -9.74
C LEU A 39 -1.22 8.08 -10.46
N LEU A 40 0.07 8.04 -10.77
CA LEU A 40 0.76 9.13 -11.45
C LEU A 40 0.25 9.38 -12.89
N GLN A 41 -0.33 8.37 -13.54
CA GLN A 41 -1.04 8.51 -14.81
C GLN A 41 -2.38 9.23 -14.64
N GLU A 42 -3.15 8.99 -13.57
CA GLU A 42 -4.38 9.74 -13.27
C GLU A 42 -4.11 11.25 -13.06
N TYR A 43 -2.94 11.58 -12.52
CA TYR A 43 -2.46 12.96 -12.40
C TYR A 43 -1.85 13.51 -13.70
N GLY A 44 -1.66 12.68 -14.73
CA GLY A 44 -1.02 13.10 -15.99
C GLY A 44 0.42 13.57 -15.81
N VAL A 45 1.14 13.03 -14.81
CA VAL A 45 2.54 13.41 -14.54
C VAL A 45 3.53 12.31 -14.89
N PHE A 46 3.09 11.04 -14.99
CA PHE A 46 4.00 9.90 -15.18
C PHE A 46 4.89 10.00 -16.42
N SER A 47 4.40 10.59 -17.52
CA SER A 47 5.22 10.81 -18.74
C SER A 47 6.35 11.81 -18.53
N ASP A 48 6.23 12.68 -17.54
CA ASP A 48 7.11 13.82 -17.32
C ASP A 48 8.08 13.59 -16.15
N ILE A 49 7.96 12.48 -15.42
CA ILE A 49 8.89 12.13 -14.35
C ILE A 49 10.08 11.34 -14.90
N THR A 50 11.18 11.32 -14.15
CA THR A 50 12.25 10.34 -14.32
C THR A 50 12.06 9.21 -13.30
N PRO A 51 11.46 8.06 -13.67
CA PRO A 51 11.23 6.99 -12.72
C PRO A 51 12.55 6.32 -12.30
N ARG A 52 12.64 5.99 -11.02
CA ARG A 52 13.68 5.13 -10.44
C ARG A 52 13.01 3.93 -9.79
N PHE A 53 13.48 2.73 -10.11
CA PHE A 53 12.93 1.51 -9.56
C PHE A 53 13.83 1.02 -8.43
N LEU A 54 13.46 1.37 -7.20
CA LEU A 54 14.25 1.13 -6.00
C LEU A 54 13.40 0.41 -4.95
N SER A 55 14.02 -0.37 -4.07
CA SER A 55 13.35 -0.82 -2.85
C SER A 55 12.93 0.35 -1.96
N TYR A 56 12.04 0.12 -1.00
CA TYR A 56 11.56 1.18 -0.12
C TYR A 56 12.70 1.83 0.69
N THR A 57 13.61 1.02 1.21
CA THR A 57 14.79 1.49 1.94
C THR A 57 15.77 2.24 1.03
N GLU A 58 16.01 1.76 -0.20
CA GLU A 58 16.85 2.46 -1.17
C GLU A 58 16.22 3.77 -1.62
N GLY A 59 14.91 3.80 -1.85
CA GLY A 59 14.16 4.99 -2.23
C GLY A 59 14.19 6.08 -1.15
N VAL A 60 14.00 5.70 0.12
CA VAL A 60 14.13 6.61 1.26
C VAL A 60 15.56 7.16 1.37
N LYS A 61 16.59 6.30 1.28
CA LYS A 61 17.99 6.76 1.28
C LYS A 61 18.30 7.69 0.09
N ALA A 62 17.79 7.37 -1.09
CA ALA A 62 17.94 8.20 -2.28
C ALA A 62 17.24 9.56 -2.12
N LEU A 63 16.08 9.60 -1.44
CA LEU A 63 15.36 10.83 -1.14
C LEU A 63 16.15 11.71 -0.16
N ILE A 64 16.66 11.13 0.93
CA ILE A 64 17.52 11.83 1.91
C ILE A 64 18.76 12.41 1.23
N ASN A 65 19.38 11.65 0.32
CA ASN A 65 20.58 12.06 -0.40
C ASN A 65 20.30 12.98 -1.62
N GLY A 66 19.05 13.37 -1.87
CA GLY A 66 18.67 14.23 -3.00
C GLY A 66 18.87 13.58 -4.38
N GLN A 67 18.94 12.26 -4.45
CA GLN A 67 19.03 11.48 -5.70
C GLN A 67 17.65 11.28 -6.35
N VAL A 68 16.59 11.29 -5.54
CA VAL A 68 15.19 11.40 -5.97
C VAL A 68 14.51 12.54 -5.21
N ASP A 69 13.42 13.05 -5.77
CA ASP A 69 12.64 14.15 -5.21
C ASP A 69 11.36 13.65 -4.53
N ALA A 70 10.95 12.41 -4.81
CA ALA A 70 9.88 11.71 -4.11
C ALA A 70 10.15 10.19 -4.07
N THR A 71 9.61 9.50 -3.07
CA THR A 71 9.64 8.03 -3.01
C THR A 71 8.28 7.47 -2.64
N VAL A 72 7.96 6.33 -3.24
CA VAL A 72 6.76 5.55 -2.95
C VAL A 72 7.10 4.43 -1.97
N VAL A 73 6.19 4.20 -1.01
CA VAL A 73 6.17 3.01 -0.16
C VAL A 73 4.75 2.42 -0.16
N LEU A 74 4.61 1.19 -0.64
CA LEU A 74 3.36 0.43 -0.54
C LEU A 74 3.45 -0.55 0.63
N ALA A 75 2.90 -0.15 1.77
CA ALA A 75 2.87 -0.92 3.01
C ALA A 75 1.68 -0.48 3.87
N GLY A 76 1.34 -1.25 4.91
CA GLY A 76 0.47 -0.74 5.97
C GLY A 76 1.22 0.26 6.84
N ALA A 77 0.54 1.32 7.28
CA ALA A 77 1.15 2.36 8.11
C ALA A 77 1.01 2.04 9.62
N PRO A 78 1.95 2.50 10.47
CA PRO A 78 3.23 3.08 10.09
C PRO A 78 4.17 2.00 9.52
N THR A 79 5.12 2.41 8.69
CA THR A 79 6.16 1.53 8.14
C THR A 79 7.55 1.99 8.52
N SER A 80 8.46 1.04 8.79
CA SER A 80 9.83 1.33 9.24
C SER A 80 10.56 2.27 8.29
N SER A 81 10.41 2.11 6.97
CA SER A 81 11.10 2.97 6.00
C SER A 81 10.70 4.45 6.11
N LEU A 82 9.43 4.74 6.43
CA LEU A 82 8.97 6.12 6.59
C LEU A 82 9.22 6.66 8.00
N ILE A 83 9.25 5.80 9.02
CA ILE A 83 9.76 6.16 10.35
C ILE A 83 11.24 6.60 10.24
N ASP A 84 12.05 5.84 9.50
CA ASP A 84 13.47 6.15 9.28
C ASP A 84 13.65 7.47 8.53
N LEU A 85 12.80 7.75 7.53
CA LEU A 85 12.80 9.02 6.79
C LEU A 85 12.50 10.21 7.71
N ASP A 86 11.37 10.14 8.43
CA ASP A 86 10.87 11.16 9.34
C ASP A 86 11.88 11.47 10.48
N SER A 87 12.63 10.46 10.94
CA SER A 87 13.68 10.65 11.94
C SER A 87 14.92 11.43 11.45
N GLN A 88 15.12 11.55 10.14
CA GLN A 88 16.32 12.11 9.53
C GLN A 88 16.08 13.44 8.82
N THR A 89 14.85 13.72 8.39
CA THR A 89 14.50 14.91 7.63
C THR A 89 13.02 15.23 7.83
N GLN A 90 12.65 16.49 7.60
CA GLN A 90 11.26 16.91 7.65
C GLN A 90 10.48 16.25 6.50
N MET A 91 9.79 15.17 6.81
CA MET A 91 9.01 14.39 5.84
C MET A 91 7.70 15.12 5.50
N SER A 92 7.27 14.98 4.26
CA SER A 92 5.91 15.32 3.84
C SER A 92 5.29 14.16 3.06
N LEU A 93 4.01 13.91 3.26
CA LEU A 93 3.25 12.92 2.49
C LEU A 93 2.28 13.65 1.56
N LEU A 94 2.28 13.28 0.29
CA LEU A 94 1.35 13.84 -0.69
C LEU A 94 -0.04 13.24 -0.50
N SER A 95 -1.04 14.10 -0.25
CA SER A 95 -2.44 13.69 -0.22
C SER A 95 -3.01 13.66 -1.63
N ALA A 96 -3.62 12.55 -2.00
CA ALA A 96 -4.31 12.43 -3.27
C ALA A 96 -5.67 13.15 -3.24
N ALA A 97 -6.01 13.81 -4.34
CA ALA A 97 -7.31 14.40 -4.58
C ALA A 97 -8.40 13.32 -4.73
N PRO A 98 -9.58 13.49 -4.11
CA PRO A 98 -10.65 12.49 -4.14
C PRO A 98 -11.11 12.10 -5.54
N ASP A 99 -11.26 13.06 -6.46
CA ASP A 99 -11.67 12.83 -7.85
C ASP A 99 -10.68 11.93 -8.61
N LYS A 100 -9.38 12.05 -8.33
CA LYS A 100 -8.34 11.18 -8.90
C LYS A 100 -8.42 9.77 -8.35
N LEU A 101 -8.75 9.61 -7.07
CA LEU A 101 -8.95 8.29 -6.47
C LEU A 101 -10.22 7.63 -6.99
N GLU A 102 -11.32 8.37 -7.10
CA GLU A 102 -12.58 7.89 -7.66
C GLU A 102 -12.39 7.37 -9.09
N SER A 103 -11.80 8.18 -9.98
CA SER A 103 -11.45 7.77 -11.36
C SER A 103 -10.58 6.51 -11.39
N LEU A 104 -9.62 6.39 -10.49
CA LEU A 104 -8.75 5.22 -10.43
C LEU A 104 -9.51 3.96 -9.96
N ILE A 105 -10.38 4.10 -8.97
CA ILE A 105 -11.20 3.02 -8.42
C ILE A 105 -12.24 2.55 -9.44
N GLU A 106 -12.82 3.45 -10.23
CA GLU A 106 -13.71 3.08 -11.34
C GLU A 106 -13.01 2.18 -12.37
N LYS A 107 -11.74 2.47 -12.70
CA LYS A 107 -10.93 1.66 -13.62
C LYS A 107 -10.46 0.35 -12.99
N TYR A 108 -10.26 0.35 -11.67
CA TYR A 108 -9.69 -0.77 -10.91
C TYR A 108 -10.48 -0.98 -9.60
N PRO A 109 -11.65 -1.65 -9.65
CA PRO A 109 -12.61 -1.71 -8.53
C PRO A 109 -12.16 -2.55 -7.33
N PHE A 110 -10.92 -3.05 -7.36
CA PHE A 110 -10.26 -3.71 -6.23
C PHE A 110 -9.45 -2.75 -5.36
N TYR A 111 -9.21 -1.51 -5.81
CA TYR A 111 -8.61 -0.47 -4.98
C TYR A 111 -9.64 0.22 -4.10
N GLN A 112 -9.15 0.86 -3.04
CA GLN A 112 -9.95 1.57 -2.05
C GLN A 112 -9.31 2.91 -1.73
N ALA A 113 -10.11 3.95 -1.49
CA ALA A 113 -9.60 5.16 -0.87
C ALA A 113 -9.30 4.90 0.61
N TYR A 114 -8.23 5.49 1.13
CA TYR A 114 -7.87 5.41 2.54
C TYR A 114 -7.43 6.77 3.05
N SER A 115 -7.94 7.17 4.21
CA SER A 115 -7.52 8.38 4.91
C SER A 115 -6.61 7.98 6.06
N LEU A 116 -5.32 8.24 5.92
CA LEU A 116 -4.34 8.02 6.98
C LEU A 116 -4.57 9.06 8.08
N PRO A 117 -4.82 8.65 9.33
CA PRO A 117 -5.03 9.58 10.44
C PRO A 117 -3.84 10.50 10.66
N ALA A 118 -4.10 11.72 11.15
CA ALA A 118 -3.05 12.61 11.64
C ALA A 118 -2.20 11.93 12.73
N ASN A 119 -0.93 12.32 12.80
CA ASN A 119 0.06 11.85 13.78
C ASN A 119 0.34 10.34 13.70
N THR A 120 0.16 9.73 12.52
CA THR A 120 0.70 8.39 12.26
C THR A 120 2.23 8.43 12.24
N TYR A 121 2.79 9.49 11.66
CA TYR A 121 4.20 9.84 11.73
C TYR A 121 4.35 11.21 12.41
N PRO A 122 5.46 11.46 13.15
CA PRO A 122 5.70 12.73 13.85
C PRO A 122 5.49 13.99 13.00
N ASP A 123 6.01 14.04 11.76
CA ASP A 123 5.86 15.24 10.90
C ASP A 123 4.48 15.37 10.25
N GLN A 124 3.69 14.28 10.24
CA GLN A 124 2.41 14.22 9.57
C GLN A 124 1.26 14.68 10.49
N THR A 125 1.09 15.99 10.62
CA THR A 125 0.10 16.58 11.56
C THR A 125 -1.34 16.66 11.03
N LYS A 126 -1.58 16.33 9.76
CA LYS A 126 -2.90 16.36 9.11
C LYS A 126 -3.20 15.03 8.44
N PRO A 127 -4.48 14.59 8.36
CA PRO A 127 -4.83 13.38 7.64
C PRO A 127 -4.37 13.43 6.17
N VAL A 128 -3.98 12.28 5.62
CA VAL A 128 -3.51 12.16 4.24
C VAL A 128 -4.38 11.16 3.50
N THR A 129 -5.02 11.60 2.42
CA THR A 129 -5.84 10.73 1.59
C THR A 129 -4.95 10.01 0.57
N MET A 130 -5.13 8.71 0.39
CA MET A 130 -4.28 7.90 -0.49
C MET A 130 -5.04 6.72 -1.08
N ILE A 131 -4.48 6.14 -2.15
CA ILE A 131 -4.99 4.88 -2.71
C ILE A 131 -4.49 3.70 -1.88
N ASN A 132 -5.37 2.74 -1.63
CA ASN A 132 -5.07 1.50 -0.93
C ASN A 132 -5.38 0.30 -1.83
N ASP A 133 -4.47 -0.66 -1.81
CA ASP A 133 -4.66 -1.98 -2.39
C ASP A 133 -4.63 -3.00 -1.25
N PRO A 134 -5.75 -3.70 -0.97
CA PRO A 134 -5.82 -4.71 0.07
C PRO A 134 -4.81 -5.83 -0.13
N ALA A 135 -4.09 -6.21 0.92
CA ALA A 135 -3.18 -7.34 0.87
C ALA A 135 -3.97 -8.66 0.84
N ILE A 136 -3.68 -9.51 -0.15
CA ILE A 136 -4.35 -10.80 -0.35
C ILE A 136 -3.30 -11.90 -0.40
N LEU A 137 -3.58 -13.02 0.26
CA LEU A 137 -2.78 -14.24 0.20
C LEU A 137 -3.27 -15.11 -0.97
N PHE A 138 -2.44 -15.25 -2.00
CA PHE A 138 -2.78 -16.04 -3.19
C PHE A 138 -2.20 -17.45 -3.14
N THR A 139 -2.89 -18.38 -3.79
CA THR A 139 -2.43 -19.74 -4.06
C THR A 139 -2.76 -20.15 -5.50
N ARG A 140 -2.17 -21.24 -6.00
CA ARG A 140 -2.56 -21.80 -7.31
C ARG A 140 -3.89 -22.54 -7.17
N GLY A 141 -4.76 -22.42 -8.16
CA GLY A 141 -6.08 -23.07 -8.15
C GLY A 141 -6.06 -24.61 -8.12
N LYS A 142 -4.90 -25.23 -8.34
CA LYS A 142 -4.70 -26.69 -8.37
C LYS A 142 -4.02 -27.23 -7.10
N GLU A 143 -3.78 -26.39 -6.10
CA GLU A 143 -3.22 -26.88 -4.83
C GLU A 143 -4.20 -27.81 -4.12
N ASP A 144 -3.68 -28.69 -3.26
CA ASP A 144 -4.48 -29.63 -2.51
C ASP A 144 -5.51 -28.90 -1.60
N GLN A 145 -6.78 -29.28 -1.73
CA GLN A 145 -7.89 -28.64 -1.01
C GLN A 145 -7.72 -28.73 0.50
N SER A 146 -7.31 -29.90 1.02
CA SER A 146 -7.13 -30.12 2.46
C SER A 146 -6.02 -29.21 3.01
N SER A 147 -4.91 -29.09 2.29
CA SER A 147 -3.78 -28.23 2.64
C SER A 147 -4.20 -26.76 2.70
N ILE A 148 -4.91 -26.26 1.69
CA ILE A 148 -5.39 -24.87 1.70
C ILE A 148 -6.41 -24.63 2.82
N TYR A 149 -7.34 -25.57 3.07
CA TYR A 149 -8.25 -25.47 4.20
C TYR A 149 -7.50 -25.34 5.53
N GLN A 150 -6.48 -26.16 5.78
CA GLN A 150 -5.71 -26.11 7.03
C GLN A 150 -4.92 -24.82 7.15
N ILE A 151 -4.33 -24.31 6.06
CA ILE A 151 -3.64 -23.01 6.05
C ILE A 151 -4.63 -21.89 6.42
N THR A 152 -5.76 -21.81 5.73
CA THR A 152 -6.78 -20.78 5.99
C THR A 152 -7.25 -20.86 7.44
N LYS A 153 -7.64 -22.06 7.91
CA LYS A 153 -8.06 -22.27 9.30
C LYS A 153 -7.00 -21.83 10.31
N THR A 154 -5.74 -22.18 10.06
CA THR A 154 -4.63 -21.85 10.97
C THR A 154 -4.45 -20.35 11.08
N VAL A 155 -4.44 -19.62 9.96
CA VAL A 155 -4.32 -18.16 9.94
C VAL A 155 -5.45 -17.51 10.74
N PHE A 156 -6.70 -17.84 10.41
CA PHE A 156 -7.86 -17.19 11.00
C PHE A 156 -8.11 -17.58 12.47
N SER A 157 -7.66 -18.76 12.89
CA SER A 157 -7.73 -19.20 14.29
C SER A 157 -6.65 -18.59 15.19
N HIS A 158 -5.65 -17.90 14.61
CA HIS A 158 -4.51 -17.33 15.33
C HIS A 158 -4.30 -15.83 15.05
N LEU A 159 -5.34 -15.11 14.60
CA LEU A 159 -5.25 -13.67 14.32
C LEU A 159 -4.76 -12.85 15.51
N THR A 160 -5.16 -13.21 16.74
CA THR A 160 -4.66 -12.52 17.95
C THR A 160 -3.15 -12.63 18.09
N ALA A 161 -2.57 -13.80 17.83
CA ALA A 161 -1.13 -14.01 17.88
C ALA A 161 -0.42 -13.26 16.75
N LEU A 162 -0.95 -13.34 15.53
CA LEU A 162 -0.44 -12.55 14.40
C LEU A 162 -0.46 -11.04 14.67
N GLY A 163 -1.51 -10.55 15.32
CA GLY A 163 -1.65 -9.16 15.76
C GLY A 163 -0.59 -8.71 16.76
N GLN A 164 0.03 -9.62 17.52
CA GLN A 164 1.17 -9.28 18.39
C GLN A 164 2.48 -9.14 17.61
N ILE A 165 2.61 -9.81 16.47
CA ILE A 165 3.81 -9.76 15.63
C ILE A 165 3.76 -8.57 14.68
N HIS A 166 2.62 -8.33 14.04
CA HIS A 166 2.45 -7.22 13.12
C HIS A 166 1.14 -6.45 13.40
N PRO A 167 1.18 -5.15 13.73
CA PRO A 167 -0.01 -4.39 14.12
C PRO A 167 -1.17 -4.45 13.10
N GLN A 168 -0.86 -4.43 11.80
CA GLN A 168 -1.88 -4.52 10.75
C GLN A 168 -2.64 -5.84 10.73
N ALA A 169 -2.11 -6.92 11.31
CA ALA A 169 -2.85 -8.18 11.39
C ALA A 169 -4.07 -8.07 12.33
N LYS A 170 -4.10 -7.08 13.24
CA LYS A 170 -5.28 -6.78 14.07
C LYS A 170 -6.47 -6.25 13.27
N ALA A 171 -6.23 -5.75 12.05
CA ALA A 171 -7.27 -5.25 11.16
C ALA A 171 -7.86 -6.34 10.25
N ILE A 172 -7.33 -7.57 10.28
CA ILE A 172 -7.88 -8.70 9.52
C ILE A 172 -9.20 -9.12 10.17
N SER A 173 -10.27 -9.10 9.39
CA SER A 173 -11.61 -9.50 9.84
C SER A 173 -12.14 -10.63 8.97
N LEU A 174 -12.87 -11.56 9.59
CA LEU A 174 -13.62 -12.59 8.88
C LEU A 174 -14.69 -12.00 7.96
N THR A 175 -15.31 -10.88 8.35
CA THR A 175 -16.39 -10.23 7.58
C THR A 175 -15.92 -9.68 6.23
N THR A 176 -14.62 -9.42 6.07
CA THR A 176 -14.04 -8.87 4.85
C THR A 176 -13.07 -9.84 4.18
N ALA A 177 -12.76 -10.98 4.82
CA ALA A 177 -11.76 -11.94 4.37
C ALA A 177 -12.09 -12.57 3.00
N GLU A 178 -13.38 -12.69 2.69
CA GLU A 178 -13.87 -13.27 1.44
C GLU A 178 -13.92 -12.26 0.28
N HIS A 179 -13.79 -10.95 0.58
CA HIS A 179 -13.84 -9.88 -0.42
C HIS A 179 -12.53 -9.81 -1.22
N THR A 180 -12.41 -10.70 -2.19
CA THR A 180 -11.23 -10.85 -3.05
C THR A 180 -11.59 -10.58 -4.51
N PRO A 181 -10.63 -10.13 -5.34
CA PRO A 181 -10.87 -9.78 -6.75
C PRO A 181 -10.97 -11.01 -7.67
N ILE A 182 -10.77 -12.21 -7.14
CA ILE A 182 -10.85 -13.50 -7.86
C ILE A 182 -11.54 -14.53 -6.97
N ALA A 183 -11.95 -15.67 -7.54
CA ALA A 183 -12.59 -16.73 -6.76
C ALA A 183 -11.67 -17.28 -5.66
N LEU A 184 -12.26 -17.60 -4.50
CA LEU A 184 -11.57 -18.30 -3.43
C LEU A 184 -11.19 -19.73 -3.87
N HIS A 185 -10.06 -20.21 -3.36
CA HIS A 185 -9.69 -21.61 -3.50
C HIS A 185 -10.74 -22.50 -2.78
N PRO A 186 -11.13 -23.68 -3.33
CA PRO A 186 -12.14 -24.54 -2.71
C PRO A 186 -11.88 -24.86 -1.23
N GLY A 187 -10.61 -25.06 -0.85
CA GLY A 187 -10.23 -25.27 0.56
C GLY A 187 -10.45 -24.06 1.47
N ALA A 188 -10.21 -22.84 0.95
CA ALA A 188 -10.49 -21.62 1.69
C ALA A 188 -12.00 -21.36 1.79
N GLN A 189 -12.74 -21.55 0.69
CA GLN A 189 -14.20 -21.44 0.67
C GLN A 189 -14.84 -22.38 1.70
N GLN A 190 -14.41 -23.65 1.71
CA GLN A 190 -14.89 -24.63 2.68
C GLN A 190 -14.69 -24.18 4.14
N TYR A 191 -13.58 -23.50 4.44
CA TYR A 191 -13.35 -22.96 5.78
C TYR A 191 -14.32 -21.82 6.11
N PHE A 192 -14.49 -20.86 5.20
CA PHE A 192 -15.38 -19.72 5.42
C PHE A 192 -16.86 -20.14 5.51
N ASP A 193 -17.32 -21.03 4.65
CA ASP A 193 -18.69 -21.59 4.71
C ASP A 193 -18.97 -22.25 6.07
N GLN A 194 -17.99 -23.00 6.60
CA GLN A 194 -18.11 -23.70 7.87
C GLN A 194 -18.30 -22.73 9.05
N ILE A 195 -17.61 -21.59 9.05
CA ILE A 195 -17.69 -20.62 10.14
C ILE A 195 -18.87 -19.67 9.99
N ASN A 196 -19.33 -19.39 8.76
CA ASN A 196 -20.51 -18.56 8.51
C ASN A 196 -21.82 -19.28 8.84
N THR A 197 -21.81 -20.61 8.90
CA THR A 197 -22.97 -21.44 9.28
C THR A 197 -23.10 -21.62 10.81
N LYS A 198 -22.14 -21.13 11.59
CA LYS A 198 -22.13 -21.22 13.06
C LYS A 198 -22.57 -19.91 13.71
#